data_AF-A0A6P8RJN8-F1
#
_entry.id   AF-A0A6P8RJN8-F1
#
_cell.length_a   1.000
_cell.length_b   1.000
_cell.length_c   1.000
_cell.angle_alpha   90.00
_cell.angle_beta   90.00
_cell.angle_gamma   90.00
#
_symmetry.space_group_name_H-M   'P 1'
#
loop_
_entity.id
_entity.type
_entity.pdbx_description
1 polymer ?
#
loop_
_entity_poly.entity_id
_entity_poly.type
_entity_poly.pdbx_seq_one_letter_code
_entity_poly.pdbx_strand_id
1 'polypeptide(L)'
;MDFRSVSVWQFLSSYGILQFLFQLAFRSLTQTTDIITLPAHLPVLCLSDLPDSCRSCADVLYLFSQRIDLLGGIIPELCQKYPYLHFLVGGEGPKRLVLEEVRERYQLHDRVRLLGALEHQDVRNVLVQGHIFLNTSLTEAFCMAIVEAASCGLQVVSTRVGGIPEVLPENLIILCEPSVKSLCEGLEKAIVQQQSGRSPSPESIHNTVKTFYTWRNVAERTEKVYDRVSGETVLPMCERLERLIVHCGSVTGYFFAVFAVVNFLFLLFLRWVTPDSVIDIAVDATGPKGAWTRQHISMGEKKGKRTEA
;
A
#
# COMPACT_ATOMS: atom_id res chain seq x y z
N MET A 1 -15.51 -18.04 -0.73
CA MET A 1 -15.35 -17.63 0.68
C MET A 1 -16.36 -16.51 0.93
N ASP A 2 -17.28 -16.71 1.87
CA ASP A 2 -18.29 -15.71 2.20
C ASP A 2 -17.65 -14.45 2.81
N PHE A 3 -18.03 -13.29 2.26
CA PHE A 3 -17.56 -11.94 2.62
C PHE A 3 -17.75 -11.57 4.11
N ARG A 4 -18.53 -12.37 4.84
CA ARG A 4 -18.88 -12.11 6.25
C ARG A 4 -17.83 -12.58 7.24
N SER A 5 -16.79 -13.25 6.77
CA SER A 5 -15.68 -13.68 7.62
C SER A 5 -14.92 -12.48 8.18
N VAL A 6 -14.75 -11.39 7.42
CA VAL A 6 -13.77 -10.31 7.66
C VAL A 6 -13.96 -9.56 8.99
N SER A 7 -15.16 -9.49 9.57
CA SER A 7 -15.39 -8.79 10.84
C SER A 7 -14.86 -9.54 12.07
N VAL A 8 -14.77 -10.87 12.03
CA VAL A 8 -14.12 -11.68 13.08
C VAL A 8 -12.58 -11.55 13.01
N TRP A 9 -12.04 -11.09 11.87
CA TRP A 9 -10.61 -11.05 11.58
C TRP A 9 -9.90 -9.86 12.24
N GLN A 10 -10.61 -8.75 12.45
CA GLN A 10 -10.06 -7.61 13.19
C GLN A 10 -9.85 -7.94 14.68
N PHE A 11 -10.61 -8.88 15.24
CA PHE A 11 -10.54 -9.20 16.67
C PHE A 11 -9.38 -10.14 17.04
N LEU A 12 -8.91 -10.98 16.10
CA LEU A 12 -7.81 -11.93 16.34
C LEU A 12 -6.41 -11.34 16.07
N SER A 13 -6.34 -10.10 15.57
CA SER A 13 -5.09 -9.37 15.27
C SER A 13 -4.28 -8.94 16.51
N SER A 14 -4.76 -9.21 17.72
CA SER A 14 -4.10 -8.76 18.98
C SER A 14 -3.13 -9.77 19.60
N TYR A 15 -2.96 -10.97 19.04
CA TYR A 15 -2.09 -12.01 19.61
C TYR A 15 -1.01 -12.43 18.60
N GLY A 16 0.21 -11.90 18.75
CA GLY A 16 1.31 -12.04 17.77
C GLY A 16 1.75 -13.48 17.45
N ILE A 17 1.54 -14.45 18.34
CA ILE A 17 1.83 -15.88 18.08
C ILE A 17 0.71 -16.52 17.23
N LEU A 18 -0.53 -16.11 17.47
CA LEU A 18 -1.68 -16.57 16.70
C LEU A 18 -1.60 -16.08 15.25
N GLN A 19 -1.14 -14.85 15.03
CA GLN A 19 -0.93 -14.29 13.69
C GLN A 19 0.08 -15.07 12.85
N PHE A 20 1.18 -15.54 13.46
CA PHE A 20 2.21 -16.32 12.78
C PHE A 20 1.74 -17.76 12.47
N LEU A 21 1.10 -18.41 13.44
CA LEU A 21 0.49 -19.73 13.28
C LEU A 21 -0.67 -19.71 12.28
N PHE A 22 -1.42 -18.61 12.23
CA PHE A 22 -2.53 -18.41 11.30
C PHE A 22 -2.03 -18.06 9.89
N GLN A 23 -0.96 -17.28 9.73
CA GLN A 23 -0.30 -17.10 8.42
C GLN A 23 0.24 -18.43 7.87
N LEU A 24 0.77 -19.31 8.72
CA LEU A 24 1.20 -20.66 8.33
C LEU A 24 0.01 -21.54 7.93
N ALA A 25 -1.06 -21.54 8.73
CA ALA A 25 -2.27 -22.30 8.44
C ALA A 25 -2.99 -21.79 7.18
N PHE A 26 -3.03 -20.48 6.95
CA PHE A 26 -3.61 -19.85 5.77
C PHE A 26 -2.81 -20.21 4.51
N ARG A 27 -1.47 -20.15 4.57
CA ARG A 27 -0.58 -20.66 3.51
C ARG A 27 -0.79 -22.14 3.17
N SER A 28 -1.16 -22.95 4.15
CA SER A 28 -1.39 -24.39 3.98
C SER A 28 -2.79 -24.73 3.44
N LEU A 29 -3.78 -23.86 3.71
CA LEU A 29 -5.20 -24.05 3.35
C LEU A 29 -5.58 -23.51 1.96
N THR A 30 -4.87 -22.50 1.42
CA THR A 30 -5.17 -21.91 0.11
C THR A 30 -4.27 -22.52 -0.96
N GLN A 31 -4.88 -23.16 -1.97
CA GLN A 31 -4.19 -23.85 -3.08
C GLN A 31 -3.47 -22.90 -4.06
N THR A 32 -3.63 -21.59 -3.89
CA THR A 32 -3.02 -20.57 -4.74
C THR A 32 -1.99 -19.78 -3.94
N THR A 33 -0.71 -20.08 -4.15
CA THR A 33 0.41 -19.17 -3.81
C THR A 33 0.50 -18.03 -4.83
N ASP A 34 -0.63 -17.45 -5.21
CA ASP A 34 -0.64 -16.18 -5.94
C ASP A 34 -0.93 -15.10 -4.90
N ILE A 35 0.13 -14.52 -4.35
CA ILE A 35 0.02 -13.31 -3.53
C ILE A 35 -0.41 -12.20 -4.49
N ILE A 36 -1.71 -11.93 -4.54
CA ILE A 36 -2.23 -10.82 -5.34
C ILE A 36 -2.31 -9.60 -4.44
N THR A 37 -1.40 -8.67 -4.68
CA THR A 37 -1.36 -7.35 -4.08
C THR A 37 -2.56 -6.54 -4.59
N LEU A 38 -3.60 -6.42 -3.75
CA LEU A 38 -4.72 -5.51 -4.00
C LEU A 38 -4.42 -4.16 -3.32
N PRO A 39 -4.28 -3.07 -4.09
CA PRO A 39 -4.05 -1.74 -3.53
C PRO A 39 -5.20 -1.31 -2.62
N ALA A 40 -4.89 -0.77 -1.46
CA ALA A 40 -5.88 0.00 -0.69
C ALA A 40 -6.17 1.32 -1.42
N HIS A 41 -7.43 1.74 -1.45
CA HIS A 41 -7.88 2.93 -2.16
C HIS A 41 -7.17 4.20 -1.66
N LEU A 42 -6.68 5.04 -2.59
CA LEU A 42 -6.18 6.38 -2.31
C LEU A 42 -7.04 7.42 -3.05
N PRO A 43 -7.49 8.51 -2.41
CA PRO A 43 -7.93 9.68 -3.15
C PRO A 43 -6.74 10.25 -3.93
N VAL A 44 -6.75 10.13 -5.25
CA VAL A 44 -5.74 10.78 -6.10
C VAL A 44 -5.91 12.29 -5.95
N LEU A 45 -4.99 12.92 -5.21
CA LEU A 45 -5.00 14.35 -4.92
C LEU A 45 -4.78 15.15 -6.21
N CYS A 46 -5.76 15.93 -6.62
CA CYS A 46 -5.70 16.73 -7.86
C CYS A 46 -4.59 17.78 -7.77
N LEU A 47 -3.69 17.82 -8.78
CA LEU A 47 -2.58 18.78 -8.87
C LEU A 47 -3.01 20.24 -9.11
N SER A 48 -4.31 20.49 -9.31
CA SER A 48 -4.86 21.77 -9.79
C SER A 48 -4.90 22.92 -8.76
N ASP A 49 -4.50 22.69 -7.50
CA ASP A 49 -4.59 23.70 -6.43
C ASP A 49 -3.23 24.22 -5.95
N LEU A 50 -2.15 24.01 -6.70
CA LEU A 50 -0.80 24.37 -6.24
C LEU A 50 -0.43 25.83 -6.55
N PRO A 51 -0.02 26.62 -5.54
CA PRO A 51 0.55 27.95 -5.79
C PRO A 51 1.94 27.84 -6.42
N ASP A 52 2.17 28.53 -7.54
CA ASP A 52 3.42 28.52 -8.33
C ASP A 52 4.65 29.13 -7.61
N SER A 53 4.53 29.60 -6.36
CA SER A 53 5.52 30.48 -5.74
C SER A 53 6.62 29.82 -4.88
N CYS A 54 6.70 28.48 -4.80
CA CYS A 54 7.65 27.80 -3.89
C CYS A 54 8.76 26.99 -4.59
N ARG A 55 9.14 27.33 -5.84
CA ARG A 55 10.23 26.67 -6.57
C ARG A 55 11.58 27.41 -6.41
N SER A 56 12.00 27.65 -5.18
CA SER A 56 13.30 28.27 -4.87
C SER A 56 14.37 27.20 -4.58
N CYS A 57 15.21 26.89 -5.58
CA CYS A 57 16.58 26.33 -5.61
C CYS A 57 17.15 25.40 -4.51
N ALA A 58 16.38 24.93 -3.54
CA ALA A 58 16.81 23.97 -2.54
C ALA A 58 16.18 22.61 -2.86
N ASP A 59 16.99 21.58 -3.09
CA ASP A 59 16.54 20.21 -3.19
C ASP A 59 16.00 19.79 -1.80
N VAL A 60 14.70 19.99 -1.61
CA VAL A 60 14.00 19.59 -0.37
C VAL A 60 13.70 18.09 -0.45
N LEU A 61 14.35 17.30 0.38
CA LEU A 61 14.09 15.88 0.53
C LEU A 61 13.04 15.66 1.61
N TYR A 62 11.90 15.10 1.24
CA TYR A 62 10.90 14.66 2.21
C TYR A 62 11.10 13.19 2.57
N LEU A 63 11.09 12.93 3.87
CA LEU A 63 11.34 11.63 4.46
C LEU A 63 10.16 11.24 5.33
N PHE A 64 9.50 10.16 4.96
CA PHE A 64 8.47 9.54 5.77
C PHE A 64 8.85 8.09 6.02
N SER A 65 9.08 7.72 7.28
CA SER A 65 9.27 6.31 7.65
C SER A 65 9.02 6.08 9.13
N GLN A 66 8.23 5.06 9.45
CA GLN A 66 8.06 4.53 10.81
C GLN A 66 9.34 3.80 11.32
N ARG A 67 10.36 3.60 10.47
CA ARG A 67 11.61 2.91 10.80
C ARG A 67 12.82 3.66 10.24
N ILE A 68 13.44 4.47 11.10
CA ILE A 68 14.40 5.55 10.81
C ILE A 68 15.88 5.09 10.82
N ASP A 69 16.16 3.79 11.00
CA ASP A 69 17.50 3.27 11.30
C ASP A 69 18.63 3.72 10.36
N LEU A 70 18.36 3.81 9.07
CA LEU A 70 19.37 4.12 8.06
C LEU A 70 19.56 5.63 7.88
N LEU A 71 18.60 6.46 8.33
CA LEU A 71 18.62 7.91 8.12
C LEU A 71 19.75 8.61 8.87
N GLY A 72 20.11 8.11 10.05
CA GLY A 72 21.21 8.65 10.84
C GLY A 72 22.57 8.58 10.11
N GLY A 73 22.74 7.63 9.18
CA GLY A 73 23.94 7.55 8.34
C GLY A 73 23.83 8.39 7.05
N ILE A 74 22.65 8.40 6.42
CA ILE A 74 22.42 9.06 5.12
C ILE A 74 22.48 10.58 5.23
N ILE A 75 21.80 11.14 6.24
CA ILE A 75 21.68 12.60 6.43
C ILE A 75 23.06 13.28 6.54
N PRO A 76 23.95 12.89 7.47
CA PRO A 76 25.23 13.58 7.61
C PRO A 76 26.13 13.43 6.39
N GLU A 77 26.14 12.25 5.75
CA GLU A 77 26.94 11.97 4.54
C GLU A 77 26.54 12.91 3.39
N LEU A 78 25.24 13.03 3.11
CA LEU A 78 24.75 13.87 2.03
C LEU A 78 24.79 15.36 2.38
N CYS A 79 24.51 15.74 3.62
CA CYS A 79 24.65 17.12 4.07
C CYS A 79 26.11 17.62 3.97
N GLN A 80 27.10 16.74 4.11
CA GLN A 80 28.50 17.11 3.94
C GLN A 80 28.85 17.35 2.47
N LYS A 81 28.29 16.54 1.56
CA LYS A 81 28.55 16.62 0.12
C LYS A 81 27.74 17.70 -0.59
N TYR A 82 26.53 17.97 -0.12
CA TYR A 82 25.56 18.89 -0.73
C TYR A 82 25.11 19.95 0.29
N PRO A 83 25.73 21.15 0.29
CA PRO A 83 25.44 22.19 1.28
C PRO A 83 24.01 22.74 1.22
N TYR A 84 23.40 22.73 0.04
CA TYR A 84 22.05 23.24 -0.26
C TYR A 84 20.92 22.23 0.01
N LEU A 85 21.24 21.03 0.48
CA LEU A 85 20.26 19.96 0.71
C LEU A 85 19.54 20.19 2.05
N HIS A 86 18.21 20.19 2.01
CA HIS A 86 17.36 20.30 3.19
C HIS A 86 16.52 19.05 3.37
N PHE A 87 16.40 18.57 4.61
CA PHE A 87 15.67 17.36 4.98
C PHE A 87 14.45 17.75 5.81
N LEU A 88 13.28 17.32 5.36
CA LEU A 88 12.03 17.38 6.14
C LEU A 88 11.65 15.96 6.52
N VAL A 89 11.67 15.66 7.81
CA VAL A 89 11.34 14.34 8.33
C VAL A 89 9.98 14.40 9.01
N GLY A 90 9.00 13.69 8.45
CA GLY A 90 7.66 13.52 8.99
C GLY A 90 7.48 12.14 9.62
N GLY A 91 6.80 12.11 10.76
CA GLY A 91 6.50 10.91 11.52
C GLY A 91 7.00 10.98 12.97
N GLU A 92 6.28 10.31 13.86
CA GLU A 92 6.73 10.02 15.22
C GLU A 92 7.19 8.57 15.31
N GLY A 93 8.25 8.34 16.09
CA GLY A 93 8.78 7.00 16.28
C GLY A 93 9.86 6.93 17.35
N PRO A 94 10.10 5.73 17.93
CA PRO A 94 11.05 5.55 19.01
C PRO A 94 12.49 5.91 18.62
N LYS A 95 12.79 5.96 17.33
CA LYS A 95 14.11 6.26 16.77
C LYS A 95 14.30 7.75 16.43
N ARG A 96 13.34 8.61 16.78
CA ARG A 96 13.46 10.07 16.67
C ARG A 96 14.68 10.61 17.43
N LEU A 97 14.93 10.08 18.63
CA LEU A 97 16.08 10.46 19.46
C LEU A 97 17.43 10.30 18.72
N VAL A 98 17.57 9.27 17.90
CA VAL A 98 18.79 9.04 17.11
C VAL A 98 18.99 10.15 16.07
N LEU A 99 17.91 10.63 15.45
CA LEU A 99 18.00 11.76 14.52
C LEU A 99 18.29 13.08 15.23
N GLU A 100 17.73 13.29 16.41
CA GLU A 100 18.04 14.46 17.23
C GLU A 100 19.51 14.46 17.64
N GLU A 101 20.06 13.33 18.07
CA GLU A 101 21.48 13.17 18.39
C GLU A 101 22.37 13.45 17.16
N VAL A 102 22.03 12.89 16.00
CA VAL A 102 22.75 13.16 14.74
C VAL A 102 22.68 14.64 14.38
N ARG A 103 21.51 15.26 14.53
CA ARG A 103 21.32 16.69 14.25
C ARG A 103 22.19 17.57 15.16
N GLU A 104 22.28 17.26 16.45
CA GLU A 104 23.16 17.97 17.40
C GLU A 104 24.64 17.73 17.08
N ARG A 105 25.03 16.47 16.91
CA ARG A 105 26.43 16.07 16.69
C ARG A 105 27.03 16.69 15.42
N TYR A 106 26.23 16.83 14.37
CA TYR A 106 26.66 17.39 13.08
C TYR A 106 26.19 18.84 12.86
N GLN A 107 25.60 19.49 13.87
CA GLN A 107 25.10 20.87 13.81
C GLN A 107 24.16 21.14 12.63
N LEU A 108 23.22 20.22 12.38
CA LEU A 108 22.33 20.25 11.19
C LEU A 108 20.96 20.89 11.47
N HIS A 109 20.83 21.72 12.51
CA HIS A 109 19.56 22.32 12.94
C HIS A 109 18.83 23.10 11.85
N ASP A 110 19.57 23.85 11.04
CA ASP A 110 18.99 24.67 9.96
C ASP A 110 18.58 23.84 8.73
N ARG A 111 19.12 22.62 8.62
CA ARG A 111 18.98 21.76 7.43
C ARG A 111 18.06 20.58 7.64
N VAL A 112 17.96 20.06 8.85
CA VAL A 112 17.15 18.88 9.18
C VAL A 112 16.01 19.30 10.09
N ARG A 113 14.81 19.43 9.50
CA ARG A 113 13.58 19.78 10.22
C ARG A 113 12.79 18.51 10.53
N LEU A 114 12.63 18.23 11.82
CA LEU A 114 11.81 17.12 12.32
C LEU A 114 10.40 17.64 12.61
N LEU A 115 9.45 17.33 11.73
CA LEU A 115 8.06 17.83 11.82
C LEU A 115 7.23 17.08 12.87
N GLY A 116 7.63 15.85 13.23
CA GLY A 116 6.86 14.97 14.11
C GLY A 116 5.65 14.37 13.41
N ALA A 117 4.64 13.97 14.19
CA ALA A 117 3.45 13.32 13.68
C ALA A 117 2.63 14.34 12.88
N LEU A 118 2.38 14.02 11.62
CA LEU A 118 1.55 14.82 10.73
C LEU A 118 0.18 14.18 10.61
N GLU A 119 -0.86 14.99 10.67
CA GLU A 119 -2.20 14.56 10.32
C GLU A 119 -2.31 14.36 8.80
N HIS A 120 -3.18 13.44 8.37
CA HIS A 120 -3.33 13.09 6.96
C HIS A 120 -3.66 14.30 6.06
N GLN A 121 -4.32 15.31 6.63
CA GLN A 121 -4.69 16.56 5.95
C GLN A 121 -3.45 17.42 5.61
N ASP A 122 -2.43 17.39 6.47
CA ASP A 122 -1.23 18.21 6.35
C ASP A 122 -0.13 17.56 5.52
N VAL A 123 -0.18 16.22 5.35
CA VAL A 123 0.81 15.47 4.56
C VAL A 123 0.98 16.05 3.16
N ARG A 124 -0.12 16.43 2.50
CA ARG A 124 -0.07 17.08 1.18
C ARG A 124 0.74 18.38 1.22
N ASN A 125 0.45 19.25 2.19
CA ASN A 125 1.07 20.57 2.31
C ASN A 125 2.59 20.44 2.49
N VAL A 126 3.03 19.37 3.14
CA VAL A 126 4.45 19.09 3.35
C VAL A 126 5.09 18.45 2.12
N LEU A 127 4.43 17.44 1.52
CA LEU A 127 4.95 16.75 0.33
C LEU A 127 5.22 17.71 -0.82
N VAL A 128 4.31 18.64 -1.07
CA VAL A 128 4.41 19.65 -2.14
C VAL A 128 5.64 20.56 -2.01
N GLN A 129 6.18 20.73 -0.80
CA GLN A 129 7.41 21.51 -0.58
C GLN A 129 8.67 20.72 -0.99
N GLY A 130 8.56 19.40 -1.14
CA GLY A 130 9.64 18.50 -1.50
C GLY A 130 9.81 18.31 -3.00
N HIS A 131 11.01 17.87 -3.39
CA HIS A 131 11.34 17.47 -4.76
C HIS A 131 11.56 15.96 -4.87
N ILE A 132 12.17 15.38 -3.84
CA ILE A 132 12.51 13.96 -3.78
C ILE A 132 11.87 13.39 -2.51
N PHE A 133 11.34 12.18 -2.62
CA PHE A 133 10.82 11.41 -1.51
C PHE A 133 11.71 10.21 -1.24
N LEU A 134 12.14 10.02 0.01
CA LEU A 134 12.96 8.88 0.41
C LEU A 134 12.19 7.97 1.37
N ASN A 135 12.12 6.69 1.02
CA ASN A 135 11.61 5.62 1.87
C ASN A 135 12.75 4.65 2.24
N THR A 136 12.95 4.42 3.54
CA THR A 136 14.01 3.54 4.06
C THR A 136 13.49 2.33 4.81
N SER A 137 12.21 1.99 4.65
CA SER A 137 11.63 0.82 5.30
C SER A 137 12.36 -0.47 4.90
N LEU A 138 12.53 -1.38 5.87
CA LEU A 138 13.12 -2.71 5.63
C LEU A 138 12.09 -3.76 5.18
N THR A 139 10.80 -3.50 5.42
CA THR A 139 9.70 -4.41 5.10
C THR A 139 8.45 -3.60 4.79
N GLU A 140 7.95 -3.66 3.55
CA GLU A 140 6.72 -2.98 3.12
C GLU A 140 5.96 -3.85 2.12
N ALA A 141 4.63 -3.88 2.22
CA ALA A 141 3.79 -4.58 1.25
C ALA A 141 3.43 -3.67 0.07
N PHE A 142 2.94 -2.45 0.33
CA PHE A 142 2.46 -1.53 -0.71
C PHE A 142 2.84 -0.06 -0.46
N CYS A 143 3.20 0.31 0.77
CA CYS A 143 3.62 1.66 1.20
C CYS A 143 2.86 2.82 0.54
N MET A 144 1.72 3.20 1.13
CA MET A 144 0.87 4.29 0.61
C MET A 144 1.63 5.62 0.44
N ALA A 145 2.60 5.91 1.31
CA ALA A 145 3.37 7.15 1.28
C ALA A 145 4.15 7.33 -0.04
N ILE A 146 4.60 6.23 -0.68
CA ILE A 146 5.24 6.29 -2.00
C ILE A 146 4.26 6.77 -3.06
N VAL A 147 3.03 6.26 -3.03
CA VAL A 147 1.98 6.64 -3.99
C VAL A 147 1.54 8.09 -3.75
N GLU A 148 1.41 8.52 -2.50
CA GLU A 148 1.09 9.90 -2.14
C GLU A 148 2.17 10.88 -2.62
N ALA A 149 3.44 10.55 -2.39
CA ALA A 149 4.58 11.36 -2.84
C ALA A 149 4.66 11.45 -4.36
N ALA A 150 4.54 10.33 -5.06
CA ALA A 150 4.54 10.31 -6.52
C ALA A 150 3.30 11.04 -7.09
N SER A 151 2.15 10.96 -6.41
CA SER A 151 0.96 11.74 -6.78
C SER A 151 1.17 13.25 -6.60
N CYS A 152 2.02 13.67 -5.67
CA CYS A 152 2.42 15.08 -5.53
C CYS A 152 3.51 15.49 -6.56
N GLY A 153 3.97 14.55 -7.40
CA GLY A 153 4.96 14.80 -8.43
C GLY A 153 6.42 14.75 -7.94
N LEU A 154 6.68 14.10 -6.81
CA LEU A 154 8.04 13.93 -6.28
C LEU A 154 8.71 12.72 -6.94
N GLN A 155 10.03 12.82 -7.14
CA GLN A 155 10.84 11.67 -7.52
C GLN A 155 10.99 10.74 -6.32
N VAL A 156 10.66 9.45 -6.47
CA VAL A 156 10.73 8.49 -5.36
C VAL A 156 12.06 7.74 -5.38
N VAL A 157 12.71 7.66 -4.22
CA VAL A 157 13.82 6.76 -3.92
C VAL A 157 13.37 5.84 -2.79
N SER A 158 13.44 4.53 -3.01
CA SER A 158 12.99 3.55 -2.00
C SER A 158 13.91 2.33 -1.98
N THR A 159 13.92 1.65 -0.85
CA THR A 159 14.45 0.29 -0.75
C THR A 159 13.64 -0.70 -1.59
N ARG A 160 14.32 -1.69 -2.19
CA ARG A 160 13.76 -2.81 -2.94
C ARG A 160 13.34 -3.92 -1.98
N VAL A 161 12.28 -3.71 -1.22
CA VAL A 161 11.78 -4.68 -0.23
C VAL A 161 10.30 -4.97 -0.43
N GLY A 162 9.89 -6.20 -0.11
CA GLY A 162 8.50 -6.65 -0.21
C GLY A 162 7.86 -6.33 -1.56
N GLY A 163 6.68 -5.69 -1.55
CA GLY A 163 5.92 -5.38 -2.76
C GLY A 163 6.22 -4.01 -3.38
N ILE A 164 7.18 -3.24 -2.86
CA ILE A 164 7.53 -1.90 -3.38
C ILE A 164 7.81 -1.87 -4.90
N PRO A 165 8.54 -2.84 -5.49
CA PRO A 165 8.81 -2.84 -6.93
C PRO A 165 7.55 -2.94 -7.80
N GLU A 166 6.43 -3.39 -7.25
CA GLU A 166 5.14 -3.49 -7.96
C GLU A 166 4.31 -2.21 -7.86
N VAL A 167 4.68 -1.29 -6.95
CA VAL A 167 3.87 -0.10 -6.62
C VAL A 167 4.02 1.00 -7.67
N LEU A 168 5.23 1.23 -8.16
CA LEU A 168 5.51 2.24 -9.18
C LEU A 168 6.39 1.64 -10.28
N PRO A 169 6.20 2.07 -11.54
CA PRO A 169 7.06 1.61 -12.63
C PRO A 169 8.48 2.14 -12.46
N GLU A 170 9.47 1.39 -12.96
CA GLU A 170 10.90 1.65 -12.75
C GLU A 170 11.38 3.05 -13.23
N ASN A 171 10.61 3.71 -14.11
CA ASN A 171 10.91 5.06 -14.58
C ASN A 171 10.52 6.15 -13.56
N LEU A 172 9.68 5.86 -12.57
CA LEU A 172 9.21 6.81 -11.56
C LEU A 172 9.82 6.55 -10.17
N ILE A 173 10.49 5.41 -9.98
CA ILE A 173 11.07 5.01 -8.70
C ILE A 173 12.50 4.52 -8.87
N ILE A 174 13.41 5.03 -8.03
CA ILE A 174 14.78 4.52 -7.91
C ILE A 174 14.80 3.51 -6.77
N LEU A 175 14.99 2.24 -7.12
CA LEU A 175 15.04 1.14 -6.17
C LEU A 175 16.48 0.84 -5.75
N CYS A 176 16.73 0.88 -4.44
CA CYS A 176 18.03 0.63 -3.82
C CYS A 176 18.02 -0.59 -2.90
N GLU A 177 19.19 -1.15 -2.61
CA GLU A 177 19.31 -2.15 -1.54
C GLU A 177 19.14 -1.48 -0.17
N PRO A 178 18.67 -2.19 0.88
CA PRO A 178 18.48 -1.65 2.23
C PRO A 178 19.81 -1.43 2.96
N SER A 179 20.63 -0.52 2.43
CA SER A 179 21.95 -0.15 2.93
C SER A 179 22.14 1.35 2.79
N VAL A 180 22.78 1.99 3.78
CA VAL A 180 23.10 3.43 3.77
C VAL A 180 23.78 3.82 2.47
N LYS A 181 24.82 3.09 2.07
CA LYS A 181 25.58 3.37 0.84
C LYS A 181 24.71 3.33 -0.42
N SER A 182 23.88 2.29 -0.56
CA SER A 182 23.03 2.14 -1.74
C SER A 182 21.94 3.23 -1.81
N LEU A 183 21.40 3.63 -0.65
CA LEU A 183 20.42 4.72 -0.58
C LEU A 183 21.06 6.08 -0.85
N CYS A 184 22.28 6.35 -0.35
CA CYS A 184 23.05 7.55 -0.70
C CYS A 184 23.30 7.61 -2.21
N GLU A 185 23.77 6.52 -2.84
CA GLU A 185 23.97 6.46 -4.30
C GLU A 185 22.67 6.67 -5.09
N GLY A 186 21.55 6.11 -4.63
CA GLY A 186 20.24 6.31 -5.24
C GLY A 186 19.73 7.75 -5.14
N LEU A 187 19.95 8.36 -3.98
CA LEU A 187 19.56 9.74 -3.73
C LEU A 187 20.45 10.72 -4.51
N GLU A 188 21.75 10.45 -4.63
CA GLU A 188 22.64 11.21 -5.51
C GLU A 188 22.20 11.15 -6.97
N LYS A 189 21.79 9.98 -7.46
CA LYS A 189 21.23 9.84 -8.81
C LYS A 189 19.98 10.68 -8.97
N ALA A 190 19.08 10.68 -7.99
CA ALA A 190 17.87 11.51 -8.02
C ALA A 190 18.21 13.02 -8.06
N ILE A 191 19.14 13.47 -7.20
CA ILE A 191 19.60 14.87 -7.16
C ILE A 191 20.19 15.28 -8.51
N VAL A 192 21.07 14.46 -9.10
CA VAL A 192 21.67 14.75 -10.40
C VAL A 192 20.63 14.77 -11.52
N GLN A 193 19.65 13.86 -11.50
CA GLN A 193 18.55 13.86 -12.48
C GLN A 193 17.68 15.10 -12.37
N GLN A 194 17.43 15.58 -11.14
CA GLN A 194 16.68 16.79 -10.88
C GLN A 194 17.43 18.02 -11.41
N GLN A 195 18.72 18.14 -11.11
CA GLN A 195 19.56 19.27 -11.52
C GLN A 195 19.82 19.32 -13.03
N SER A 196 19.93 18.16 -13.66
CA SER A 196 20.11 18.06 -15.11
C SER A 196 18.80 18.23 -15.91
N GLY A 197 17.66 18.37 -15.24
CA GLY A 197 16.34 18.45 -15.90
C GLY A 197 15.94 17.16 -16.62
N ARG A 198 16.60 16.04 -16.31
CA ARG A 198 16.31 14.71 -16.88
C ARG A 198 15.20 13.99 -16.11
N SER A 199 14.93 14.44 -14.88
CA SER A 199 13.78 14.00 -14.09
C SER A 199 12.46 14.36 -14.81
N PRO A 200 11.47 13.45 -14.88
CA PRO A 200 10.17 13.78 -15.42
C PRO A 200 9.55 14.96 -14.64
N SER A 201 8.82 15.83 -15.34
CA SER A 201 8.19 16.97 -14.66
C SER A 201 7.18 16.48 -13.62
N PRO A 202 6.99 17.19 -12.49
CA PRO A 202 6.03 16.81 -11.46
C PRO A 202 4.62 16.55 -12.02
N GLU A 203 4.21 17.33 -13.02
CA GLU A 203 2.92 17.19 -13.70
C GLU A 203 2.82 15.88 -14.48
N SER A 204 3.92 15.47 -15.14
CA SER A 204 4.01 14.20 -15.87
C SER A 204 3.93 13.00 -14.93
N ILE A 205 4.65 13.05 -13.80
CA ILE A 205 4.61 12.02 -12.75
C ILE A 205 3.18 11.89 -12.22
N HIS A 206 2.55 13.00 -11.83
CA HIS A 206 1.18 13.01 -11.33
C HIS A 206 0.18 12.42 -12.33
N ASN A 207 0.24 12.85 -13.59
CA ASN A 207 -0.67 12.37 -14.64
C ASN A 207 -0.53 10.87 -14.88
N THR A 208 0.68 10.35 -14.76
CA THR A 208 0.96 8.91 -14.87
C THR A 208 0.36 8.16 -13.69
N VAL A 209 0.68 8.57 -12.46
CA VAL A 209 0.25 7.90 -11.22
C VAL A 209 -1.26 7.93 -11.03
N LYS A 210 -1.93 9.01 -11.46
CA LYS A 210 -3.40 9.15 -11.42
C LYS A 210 -4.14 8.01 -12.11
N THR A 211 -3.54 7.35 -13.09
CA THR A 211 -4.18 6.27 -13.85
C THR A 211 -3.98 4.88 -13.24
N PHE A 212 -2.95 4.69 -12.39
CA PHE A 212 -2.59 3.36 -11.89
C PHE A 212 -3.58 2.82 -10.85
N TYR A 213 -4.01 3.67 -9.91
CA TYR A 213 -4.78 3.26 -8.73
C TYR A 213 -6.20 3.80 -8.72
N THR A 214 -6.86 3.82 -9.88
CA THR A 214 -8.28 4.18 -9.94
C THR A 214 -9.14 3.08 -9.32
N TRP A 215 -10.22 3.46 -8.62
CA TRP A 215 -11.18 2.50 -8.06
C TRP A 215 -11.67 1.51 -9.10
N ARG A 216 -11.89 1.99 -10.33
CA ARG A 216 -12.35 1.13 -11.44
C ARG A 216 -11.34 0.03 -11.76
N ASN A 217 -10.05 0.38 -11.88
CA ASN A 217 -9.00 -0.60 -12.14
C ASN A 217 -8.81 -1.57 -10.98
N VAL A 218 -8.84 -1.08 -9.73
CA VAL A 218 -8.70 -1.94 -8.54
C VAL A 218 -9.87 -2.91 -8.42
N ALA A 219 -11.10 -2.43 -8.62
CA ALA A 219 -12.31 -3.27 -8.61
C ALA A 219 -12.26 -4.33 -9.71
N GLU A 220 -11.95 -3.96 -10.95
CA GLU A 220 -11.89 -4.91 -12.07
C GLU A 220 -10.80 -5.98 -11.86
N ARG A 221 -9.63 -5.58 -11.35
CA ARG A 221 -8.56 -6.52 -10.99
C ARG A 221 -9.00 -7.46 -9.87
N THR A 222 -9.71 -6.94 -8.87
CA THR A 222 -10.25 -7.74 -7.76
C THR A 222 -11.29 -8.73 -8.27
N GLU A 223 -12.25 -8.28 -9.08
CA GLU A 223 -13.28 -9.14 -9.69
C GLU A 223 -12.67 -10.31 -10.45
N LYS A 224 -11.64 -10.08 -11.28
CA LYS A 224 -10.94 -11.17 -12.01
C LYS A 224 -10.39 -12.26 -11.08
N VAL A 225 -9.89 -11.88 -9.90
CA VAL A 225 -9.40 -12.84 -8.90
C VAL A 225 -10.56 -13.62 -8.30
N TYR A 226 -11.63 -12.93 -7.91
CA TYR A 226 -12.81 -13.57 -7.35
C TYR A 226 -13.46 -14.53 -8.34
N ASP A 227 -13.61 -14.12 -9.61
CA ASP A 227 -14.14 -14.95 -10.69
C ASP A 227 -13.29 -16.21 -10.88
N ARG A 228 -11.95 -16.06 -10.91
CA ARG A 228 -11.03 -17.19 -11.01
C ARG A 228 -11.18 -18.15 -9.84
N VAL A 229 -11.16 -17.64 -8.61
CA VAL A 229 -11.29 -18.46 -7.40
C VAL A 229 -12.68 -19.08 -7.27
N SER A 230 -13.72 -18.45 -7.83
CA SER A 230 -15.08 -19.00 -7.83
C SER A 230 -15.22 -20.26 -8.69
N GLY A 231 -14.38 -20.40 -9.72
CA GLY A 231 -14.32 -21.59 -10.57
C GLY A 231 -13.43 -22.71 -10.03
N GLU A 232 -12.67 -22.47 -8.96
CA GLU A 232 -11.83 -23.50 -8.34
C GLU A 232 -12.70 -24.51 -7.58
N THR A 233 -12.35 -25.80 -7.71
CA THR A 233 -13.06 -26.86 -7.00
C THR A 233 -12.79 -26.76 -5.50
N VAL A 234 -13.84 -26.53 -4.72
CA VAL A 234 -13.72 -26.54 -3.26
C VAL A 234 -13.46 -27.98 -2.81
N LEU A 235 -12.27 -28.21 -2.26
CA LEU A 235 -11.89 -29.52 -1.72
C LEU A 235 -12.85 -29.93 -0.59
N PRO A 236 -13.25 -31.21 -0.54
CA PRO A 236 -14.07 -31.72 0.54
C PRO A 236 -13.32 -31.58 1.88
N MET A 237 -14.08 -31.47 2.98
CA MET A 237 -13.53 -31.20 4.31
C MET A 237 -12.45 -32.22 4.73
N CYS A 238 -12.62 -33.49 4.36
CA CYS A 238 -11.66 -34.56 4.66
C CYS A 238 -10.28 -34.29 4.04
N GLU A 239 -10.24 -33.93 2.75
CA GLU A 239 -8.99 -33.63 2.04
C GLU A 239 -8.33 -32.34 2.57
N ARG A 240 -9.13 -31.36 2.99
CA ARG A 240 -8.63 -30.14 3.64
C ARG A 240 -7.98 -30.45 4.99
N LEU A 241 -8.58 -31.35 5.77
CA LEU A 241 -8.06 -31.76 7.08
C LEU A 241 -6.79 -32.58 6.95
N GLU A 242 -6.75 -33.49 5.98
CA GLU A 242 -5.57 -34.31 5.66
C GLU A 242 -4.38 -33.44 5.26
N ARG A 243 -4.58 -32.45 4.36
CA ARG A 243 -3.53 -31.48 4.00
C ARG A 243 -3.01 -30.71 5.22
N LEU A 244 -3.90 -30.27 6.10
CA LEU A 244 -3.55 -29.53 7.32
C LEU A 244 -2.67 -30.36 8.28
N ILE A 245 -3.03 -31.63 8.46
CA ILE A 245 -2.29 -32.55 9.33
C ILE A 245 -0.91 -32.86 8.73
N VAL A 246 -0.83 -33.08 7.42
CA VAL A 246 0.41 -33.45 6.72
C VAL A 246 1.39 -32.27 6.59
N HIS A 247 0.92 -31.06 6.31
CA HIS A 247 1.80 -29.90 6.07
C HIS A 247 2.27 -29.18 7.34
N CYS A 248 1.51 -29.23 8.45
CA CYS A 248 1.87 -28.51 9.68
C CYS A 248 2.61 -29.39 10.72
N GLY A 249 2.95 -30.64 10.38
CA GLY A 249 3.71 -31.58 11.23
C GLY A 249 2.84 -32.36 12.24
N SER A 250 3.34 -33.51 12.70
CA SER A 250 2.54 -34.55 13.40
C SER A 250 1.93 -34.16 14.75
N VAL A 251 2.26 -33.01 15.35
CA VAL A 251 1.63 -32.55 16.61
C VAL A 251 0.83 -31.28 16.34
N THR A 252 1.45 -30.26 15.77
CA THR A 252 0.81 -28.98 15.46
C THR A 252 -0.33 -29.12 14.45
N GLY A 253 -0.20 -30.02 13.47
CA GLY A 253 -1.25 -30.31 12.49
C GLY A 253 -2.55 -30.83 13.12
N TYR A 254 -2.46 -31.67 14.16
CA TYR A 254 -3.65 -32.14 14.89
C TYR A 254 -4.33 -31.02 15.69
N PHE A 255 -3.55 -30.14 16.32
CA PHE A 255 -4.11 -28.97 17.01
C PHE A 255 -4.89 -28.06 16.04
N PHE A 256 -4.31 -27.77 14.87
CA PHE A 256 -5.01 -26.98 13.85
C PHE A 256 -6.22 -27.70 13.25
N ALA A 257 -6.15 -29.02 13.07
CA ALA A 257 -7.27 -29.83 12.61
C ALA A 257 -8.45 -29.76 13.57
N VAL A 258 -8.21 -29.93 14.88
CA VAL A 258 -9.25 -29.79 15.91
C VAL A 258 -9.83 -28.36 15.89
N PHE A 259 -8.99 -27.33 15.80
CA PHE A 259 -9.46 -25.95 15.70
C PHE A 259 -10.32 -25.71 14.45
N ALA A 260 -9.95 -26.28 13.30
CA ALA A 260 -10.72 -26.18 12.06
C ALA A 260 -12.08 -26.89 12.19
N VAL A 261 -12.13 -28.06 12.83
CA VAL A 261 -13.39 -28.77 13.12
C VAL A 261 -14.29 -27.96 14.05
N VAL A 262 -13.74 -27.38 15.12
CA VAL A 262 -14.49 -26.52 16.05
C VAL A 262 -15.05 -25.29 15.32
N ASN A 263 -14.27 -24.63 14.47
CA ASN A 263 -14.76 -23.52 13.65
C ASN A 263 -15.85 -23.96 12.67
N PHE A 264 -15.73 -25.15 12.09
CA PHE A 264 -16.77 -25.70 11.21
C PHE A 264 -18.06 -25.99 11.96
N LEU A 265 -18.00 -26.58 13.15
CA LEU A 265 -19.16 -26.77 14.02
C LEU A 265 -19.79 -25.43 14.43
N PHE A 266 -18.96 -24.42 14.72
CA PHE A 266 -19.42 -23.07 14.99
C PHE A 266 -20.12 -22.43 13.78
N LEU A 267 -19.60 -22.64 12.56
CA LEU A 267 -20.28 -22.21 11.33
C LEU A 267 -21.62 -22.91 11.13
N LEU A 268 -21.72 -24.22 11.41
CA LEU A 268 -23.00 -24.94 11.36
C LEU A 268 -24.00 -24.39 12.39
N PHE A 269 -23.53 -24.06 13.59
CA PHE A 269 -24.35 -23.40 14.60
C PHE A 269 -24.82 -22.02 14.13
N LEU A 270 -23.94 -21.20 13.56
CA LEU A 270 -24.31 -19.89 13.01
C LEU A 270 -25.32 -20.01 11.87
N ARG A 271 -25.15 -20.99 10.99
CA ARG A 271 -26.08 -21.26 9.88
C ARG A 271 -27.44 -21.78 10.38
N TRP A 272 -27.48 -22.42 11.55
CA TRP A 272 -28.73 -22.77 12.22
C TRP A 272 -29.42 -21.55 12.84
N VAL A 273 -28.65 -20.66 13.49
CA VAL A 273 -29.18 -19.42 14.10
C VAL A 273 -29.62 -18.40 13.04
N THR A 274 -28.88 -18.28 11.94
CA THR A 274 -29.16 -17.36 10.83
C THR A 274 -29.06 -18.13 9.51
N PRO A 275 -30.16 -18.76 9.05
CA PRO A 275 -30.13 -19.55 7.84
C PRO A 275 -29.84 -18.69 6.60
N ASP A 276 -29.07 -19.25 5.67
CA ASP A 276 -28.62 -18.59 4.44
C ASP A 276 -29.78 -17.99 3.61
N SER A 277 -30.99 -18.53 3.75
CA SER A 277 -32.19 -18.03 3.08
C SER A 277 -32.67 -16.66 3.58
N VAL A 278 -32.22 -16.22 4.75
CA VAL A 278 -32.54 -14.91 5.35
C VAL A 278 -31.48 -13.87 4.98
N ILE A 279 -30.39 -14.29 4.36
CA ILE A 279 -29.31 -13.41 3.94
C ILE A 279 -29.68 -12.77 2.60
N ASP A 280 -29.91 -11.47 2.62
CA ASP A 280 -30.10 -10.71 1.39
C ASP A 280 -28.92 -10.91 0.44
N ILE A 281 -29.25 -11.34 -0.79
CA ILE A 281 -28.27 -11.42 -1.87
C ILE A 281 -27.93 -9.98 -2.24
N ALA A 282 -26.66 -9.61 -2.05
CA ALA A 282 -26.16 -8.32 -2.49
C ALA A 282 -26.34 -8.22 -4.01
N VAL A 283 -27.24 -7.35 -4.44
CA VAL A 283 -27.41 -7.04 -5.85
C VAL A 283 -26.12 -6.37 -6.33
N ASP A 284 -25.52 -6.90 -7.39
CA ASP A 284 -24.42 -6.23 -8.08
C ASP A 284 -24.96 -4.94 -8.72
N ALA A 285 -24.89 -3.85 -7.96
CA ALA A 285 -25.47 -2.57 -8.31
C ALA A 285 -24.54 -1.79 -9.26
N THR A 286 -23.24 -1.75 -8.94
CA THR A 286 -22.27 -0.79 -9.49
C THR A 286 -21.19 -1.41 -10.37
N GLY A 287 -21.13 -2.73 -10.52
CA GLY A 287 -20.16 -3.39 -11.40
C GLY A 287 -20.35 -3.06 -12.89
N PRO A 288 -19.39 -3.43 -13.77
CA PRO A 288 -19.51 -3.24 -15.22
C PRO A 288 -20.76 -3.88 -15.82
N LYS A 289 -21.26 -4.96 -15.19
CA LYS A 289 -22.51 -5.67 -15.52
C LYS A 289 -23.65 -5.40 -14.54
N GLY A 290 -23.45 -4.45 -13.63
CA GLY A 290 -24.33 -4.12 -12.53
C GLY A 290 -25.69 -3.61 -12.98
N ALA A 291 -26.68 -3.76 -12.10
CA ALA A 291 -28.06 -3.39 -12.34
C ALA A 291 -28.23 -1.90 -12.74
N TRP A 292 -27.39 -1.01 -12.20
CA TRP A 292 -27.50 0.43 -12.45
C TRP A 292 -26.96 0.83 -13.83
N THR A 293 -25.94 0.13 -14.32
CA THR A 293 -25.38 0.33 -15.67
C THR A 293 -26.39 -0.03 -16.76
N ARG A 294 -27.19 -1.09 -16.55
CA ARG A 294 -28.29 -1.49 -17.45
C ARG A 294 -29.46 -0.51 -17.45
N GLN A 295 -29.79 0.08 -16.30
CA GLN A 295 -30.84 1.10 -16.22
C GLN A 295 -30.46 2.38 -16.98
N HIS A 296 -29.21 2.84 -16.88
CA HIS A 296 -28.72 4.01 -17.63
C HIS A 296 -28.77 3.82 -19.16
N ILE A 297 -28.41 2.64 -19.66
CA ILE A 297 -28.50 2.32 -21.10
C ILE A 297 -29.96 2.32 -21.56
N SER A 298 -30.87 1.72 -20.78
CA SER A 298 -32.30 1.67 -21.11
C SER A 298 -32.99 3.04 -21.10
N MET A 299 -32.53 3.97 -20.25
CA MET A 299 -33.02 5.36 -20.23
C MET A 299 -32.46 6.21 -21.38
N GLY A 300 -31.24 5.93 -21.83
CA GLY A 300 -30.64 6.56 -23.01
C GLY A 300 -31.37 6.21 -24.31
N GLU A 301 -31.70 4.93 -24.52
CA GLU A 301 -32.46 4.48 -25.70
C GLU A 301 -33.90 4.99 -25.72
N LYS A 302 -34.55 5.13 -24.55
CA LYS A 302 -35.89 5.75 -24.45
C LYS A 302 -35.89 7.25 -24.71
N LYS A 303 -34.78 7.96 -24.47
CA LYS A 303 -34.63 9.38 -24.86
C LYS A 303 -34.36 9.52 -26.36
N GLY A 304 -33.58 8.63 -26.97
CA GLY A 304 -33.33 8.63 -28.41
C GLY A 304 -34.60 8.45 -29.25
N LYS A 305 -35.52 7.58 -28.83
CA LYS A 305 -36.80 7.32 -29.54
C LYS A 305 -37.88 8.39 -29.35
N ARG A 306 -37.69 9.37 -28.47
CA ARG A 306 -38.70 10.43 -28.20
C ARG A 306 -38.44 11.75 -28.92
N THR A 307 -37.35 11.83 -29.68
CA THR A 307 -36.94 13.00 -30.47
C THR A 307 -37.10 12.81 -31.99
N GLU A 308 -37.66 11.68 -32.43
CA GLU A 308 -37.91 11.35 -33.85
C GLU A 308 -39.41 11.16 -34.17
N ALA A 309 -40.31 11.75 -33.37
CA ALA A 309 -41.75 11.78 -33.64
C ALA A 309 -42.28 13.21 -33.63
#